data_AF-A0A4S1CLH3-F1
#
_entry.id   AF-A0A4S1CLH3-F1
#
_cell.length_a   1.000
_cell.length_b   1.000
_cell.length_c   1.000
_cell.angle_alpha   90.00
_cell.angle_beta   90.00
_cell.angle_gamma   90.00
#
_symmetry.space_group_name_H-M   'P 1'
#
loop_
_entity.id
_entity.type
_entity.pdbx_description
1 polymer ?
#
loop_
_entity_poly.entity_id
_entity_poly.type
_entity_poly.pdbx_seq_one_letter_code
_entity_poly.pdbx_strand_id
1 'polypeptide(L)'
;MLKENLRRSLFTAVAAAMLMPFPVSAAPALPGDLNLDGEVSITELQSVINAFLKVTPDAVPPTAPTNLSAIASSTTQIKLTWTAATDDVGVTAYKIFRGASQVGTVTGTTFTDTGLAAGSKYSYTVVAYDAFGNQSPATATATAVTEFGTATSKLVGSWYVAYPNGGQAKGPIVINFVDGQRFMMAHDGDVQADPSGTPGMESGTYTWNETTGAFAATVTADTNGQWGFSDSGPLTLALSTDNNTLKVNGQNFATRVLPSGTNALVGGWYRPGPGGSIAITLINDTTFMLAHDGTPDGGGWPGMESGTYTWNPATHVITTNATVDTNGDWGVNSGTGSIAVSDDNKTLLVDGVSFASRIP
;
A
#
# COMPACT_ATOMS: atom_id res chain seq x y z
N MET A 1 -36.06 42.75 47.69
CA MET A 1 -36.49 41.53 46.98
C MET A 1 -36.05 41.49 45.52
N LEU A 2 -36.49 42.40 44.62
CA LEU A 2 -36.09 42.34 43.20
C LEU A 2 -34.58 42.53 42.96
N LYS A 3 -33.95 43.50 43.66
CA LYS A 3 -32.50 43.77 43.59
C LYS A 3 -31.62 42.58 44.05
N GLU A 4 -32.11 41.80 45.01
CA GLU A 4 -31.37 40.69 45.62
C GLU A 4 -31.52 39.39 44.80
N ASN A 5 -32.69 39.20 44.19
CA ASN A 5 -32.91 38.16 43.19
C ASN A 5 -32.10 38.41 41.91
N LEU A 6 -31.96 39.66 41.48
CA LEU A 6 -31.11 40.00 40.33
C LEU A 6 -29.63 39.70 40.63
N ARG A 7 -29.13 40.08 41.81
CA ARG A 7 -27.75 39.77 42.25
C ARG A 7 -27.48 38.26 42.30
N ARG A 8 -28.38 37.46 42.88
CA ARG A 8 -28.25 35.99 42.91
C ARG A 8 -28.34 35.35 41.53
N SER A 9 -29.22 35.85 40.65
CA SER A 9 -29.34 35.35 39.27
C SER A 9 -28.09 35.67 38.45
N LEU A 10 -27.48 36.84 38.66
CA LEU A 10 -26.23 37.23 38.00
C LEU A 10 -25.05 36.37 38.47
N PHE A 11 -24.94 36.12 39.78
CA PHE A 11 -23.90 35.26 40.34
C PHE A 11 -24.02 33.81 39.82
N THR A 12 -25.26 33.32 39.70
CA THR A 12 -25.54 31.99 39.13
C THR A 12 -25.19 31.93 37.64
N ALA A 13 -25.47 32.98 36.87
CA ALA A 13 -25.15 33.05 35.44
C ALA A 13 -23.64 33.14 35.17
N VAL A 14 -22.91 33.92 35.98
CA VAL A 14 -21.44 34.03 35.90
C VAL A 14 -20.77 32.72 36.34
N ALA A 15 -21.27 32.05 37.39
CA ALA A 15 -20.78 30.74 37.80
C ALA A 15 -21.05 29.65 36.72
N ALA A 16 -22.20 29.70 36.04
CA ALA A 16 -22.51 28.79 34.94
C ALA A 16 -21.61 29.00 33.71
N ALA A 17 -21.21 30.25 33.42
CA ALA A 17 -20.27 30.57 32.34
C ALA A 17 -18.83 30.11 32.66
N MET A 18 -18.43 30.09 33.94
CA MET A 18 -17.13 29.53 34.39
C MET A 18 -17.05 27.99 34.32
N LEU A 19 -18.18 27.30 34.13
CA LEU A 19 -18.27 25.84 34.07
C LEU A 19 -18.20 25.27 32.64
N MET A 20 -18.09 26.11 31.60
CA MET A 20 -17.92 25.64 30.22
C MET A 20 -16.43 25.44 29.90
N PRO A 21 -16.04 24.34 29.24
CA PRO A 21 -14.65 24.05 28.93
C PRO A 21 -14.20 24.87 27.71
N PHE A 22 -13.93 26.16 27.91
CA PHE A 22 -13.18 26.96 26.95
C PHE A 22 -11.70 26.99 27.37
N PRO A 23 -10.74 26.88 26.43
CA PRO A 23 -9.34 27.10 26.74
C PRO A 23 -9.16 28.57 27.15
N VAL A 24 -8.76 28.80 28.40
CA VAL A 24 -8.52 30.14 28.96
C VAL A 24 -7.21 30.68 28.40
N SER A 25 -7.24 31.19 27.17
CA SER A 25 -6.24 32.14 26.70
C SER A 25 -6.67 33.52 27.21
N ALA A 26 -6.05 33.93 28.33
CA ALA A 26 -6.18 35.22 29.00
C ALA A 26 -7.63 35.67 29.28
N ALA A 27 -8.17 35.26 30.44
CA ALA A 27 -9.25 36.03 31.06
C ALA A 27 -8.79 37.49 31.18
N PRO A 28 -9.48 38.48 30.58
CA PRO A 28 -9.11 39.87 30.75
C PRO A 28 -9.12 40.19 32.25
N ALA A 29 -8.08 40.90 32.71
CA ALA A 29 -8.03 41.36 34.10
C ALA A 29 -9.34 42.09 34.42
N LEU A 30 -10.01 41.65 35.49
CA LEU A 30 -11.16 42.39 36.03
C LEU A 30 -10.73 43.85 36.17
N PRO A 31 -11.47 44.82 35.59
CA PRO A 31 -11.16 46.23 35.81
C PRO A 31 -11.09 46.46 37.33
N GLY A 32 -9.97 47.06 37.77
CA GLY A 32 -9.67 47.26 39.17
C GLY A 32 -10.85 47.89 39.91
N ASP A 33 -11.19 47.26 41.04
CA ASP A 33 -12.24 47.61 42.00
C ASP A 33 -13.60 47.98 41.41
N LEU A 34 -14.44 46.96 41.21
CA LEU A 34 -15.89 47.12 41.24
C LEU A 34 -16.30 47.58 42.65
N ASN A 35 -16.35 48.90 42.85
CA ASN A 35 -16.92 49.52 44.05
C ASN A 35 -18.43 49.18 44.09
N LEU A 36 -18.80 48.17 44.90
CA LEU A 36 -20.16 47.64 45.01
C LEU A 36 -21.07 48.44 45.96
N ASP A 37 -20.55 49.54 46.50
CA ASP A 37 -21.22 50.36 47.53
C ASP A 37 -22.04 51.51 46.93
N GLY A 38 -21.94 51.73 45.60
CA GLY A 38 -22.76 52.66 44.82
C GLY A 38 -23.77 51.96 43.92
N GLU A 39 -24.84 52.64 43.49
CA GLU A 39 -25.73 52.13 42.45
C GLU A 39 -24.94 51.89 41.17
N VAL A 40 -24.65 50.62 40.87
CA VAL A 40 -24.08 50.21 39.59
C VAL A 40 -25.07 50.61 38.49
N SER A 41 -24.65 51.49 37.59
CA SER A 41 -25.50 51.93 36.49
C SER A 41 -25.79 50.75 35.55
N ILE A 42 -26.95 50.77 34.89
CA ILE A 42 -27.29 49.79 33.85
C ILE A 42 -26.20 49.76 32.77
N THR A 43 -25.56 50.90 32.50
CA THR A 43 -24.48 51.05 31.52
C THR A 43 -23.20 50.32 31.94
N GLU A 44 -22.81 50.36 33.21
CA GLU A 44 -21.66 49.61 33.73
C GLU A 44 -21.92 48.09 33.71
N LEU A 45 -23.15 47.66 34.06
CA LEU A 45 -23.55 46.27 33.93
C LEU A 45 -23.52 45.80 32.47
N GLN A 46 -24.02 46.62 31.54
CA GLN A 46 -23.96 46.35 30.11
C GLN A 46 -22.51 46.29 29.62
N SER A 47 -21.61 47.15 30.13
CA SER A 47 -20.19 47.13 29.79
C SER A 47 -19.49 45.86 30.28
N VAL A 48 -19.75 45.43 31.52
CA VAL A 48 -19.18 44.19 32.08
C VAL A 48 -19.72 42.96 31.36
N ILE A 49 -21.02 42.91 31.07
CA ILE A 49 -21.65 41.84 30.29
C ILE A 49 -21.06 41.79 28.88
N ASN A 50 -20.94 42.93 28.20
CA ASN A 50 -20.35 42.99 26.86
C ASN A 50 -18.88 42.60 26.88
N ALA A 51 -18.11 42.97 27.92
CA ALA A 51 -16.71 42.55 28.07
C ALA A 51 -16.57 41.05 28.35
N PHE A 52 -17.49 40.45 29.12
CA PHE A 52 -17.54 39.00 29.37
C PHE A 52 -18.08 38.19 28.19
N LEU A 53 -18.94 38.79 27.36
CA LEU A 53 -19.55 38.14 26.19
C LEU A 53 -18.80 38.42 24.89
N LYS A 54 -17.73 39.24 24.90
CA LYS A 54 -16.92 39.50 23.71
C LYS A 54 -15.98 38.34 23.42
N VAL A 55 -16.55 37.18 23.12
CA VAL A 55 -15.88 36.21 22.26
C VAL A 55 -15.95 36.86 20.88
N THR A 56 -14.89 37.55 20.47
CA THR A 56 -14.78 37.96 19.07
C THR A 56 -14.79 36.67 18.25
N PRO A 57 -15.78 36.44 17.37
CA PRO A 57 -15.79 35.26 16.54
C PRO A 57 -14.50 35.25 15.73
N ASP A 58 -13.74 34.16 15.83
CA ASP A 58 -12.59 33.98 14.98
C ASP A 58 -13.07 33.85 13.53
N ALA A 59 -12.40 34.55 12.62
CA ALA A 59 -12.68 34.54 11.19
C ALA A 59 -11.45 34.10 10.37
N VAL A 60 -10.31 33.84 11.03
CA VAL A 60 -9.10 33.37 10.37
C VAL A 60 -9.17 31.85 10.32
N PRO A 61 -9.10 31.24 9.12
CA PRO A 61 -9.05 29.79 9.03
C PRO A 61 -7.67 29.25 9.37
N PRO A 62 -7.58 28.00 9.87
CA PRO A 62 -6.31 27.34 10.07
C PRO A 62 -5.49 27.20 8.79
N THR A 63 -4.18 27.08 8.93
CA THR A 63 -3.30 26.69 7.82
C THR A 63 -3.60 25.27 7.34
N ALA A 64 -3.25 24.96 6.09
CA ALA A 64 -3.38 23.59 5.60
C ALA A 64 -2.43 22.66 6.37
N PRO A 65 -2.88 21.47 6.82
CA PRO A 65 -1.96 20.44 7.29
C PRO A 65 -0.99 20.06 6.18
N THR A 66 0.20 19.55 6.52
CA THR A 66 1.25 19.20 5.54
C THR A 66 1.80 17.79 5.77
N ASN A 67 2.60 17.28 4.83
CA ASN A 67 3.26 15.97 4.92
C ASN A 67 2.29 14.81 5.20
N LEU A 68 1.12 14.80 4.56
CA LEU A 68 0.19 13.69 4.67
C LEU A 68 0.84 12.43 4.06
N SER A 69 0.93 11.38 4.87
CA SER A 69 1.40 10.06 4.47
C SER A 69 0.29 9.03 4.69
N ALA A 70 0.13 8.11 3.74
CA ALA A 70 -0.80 7.00 3.79
C ALA A 70 -0.01 5.70 3.61
N ILE A 71 -0.12 4.77 4.57
CA ILE A 71 0.61 3.50 4.56
C ILE A 71 -0.37 2.38 4.85
N ALA A 72 -0.45 1.36 4.01
CA ALA A 72 -1.24 0.18 4.30
C ALA A 72 -0.68 -0.55 5.52
N SER A 73 -1.56 -0.90 6.46
CA SER A 73 -1.21 -1.62 7.69
C SER A 73 -1.81 -3.02 7.75
N SER A 74 -2.72 -3.34 6.83
CA SER A 74 -3.24 -4.69 6.60
C SER A 74 -3.98 -4.75 5.26
N THR A 75 -4.61 -5.90 4.98
CA THR A 75 -5.50 -6.11 3.82
C THR A 75 -6.78 -5.28 3.88
N THR A 76 -7.10 -4.68 5.02
CA THR A 76 -8.35 -3.96 5.26
C THR A 76 -8.13 -2.59 5.92
N GLN A 77 -6.88 -2.15 6.07
CA GLN A 77 -6.54 -0.95 6.83
C GLN A 77 -5.42 -0.11 6.20
N ILE A 78 -5.58 1.22 6.27
CA ILE A 78 -4.56 2.20 5.90
C ILE A 78 -4.38 3.17 7.07
N LYS A 79 -3.15 3.33 7.52
CA LYS A 79 -2.74 4.30 8.53
C LYS A 79 -2.31 5.60 7.86
N LEU A 80 -2.82 6.71 8.37
CA LEU A 80 -2.56 8.07 7.93
C LEU A 80 -1.85 8.85 9.03
N THR A 81 -0.85 9.64 8.64
CA THR A 81 -0.15 10.58 9.52
C THR A 81 0.12 11.88 8.79
N TRP A 82 0.06 13.01 9.48
CA TRP A 82 0.36 14.33 8.91
C TRP A 82 1.04 15.26 9.92
N THR A 83 1.57 16.37 9.43
CA THR A 83 2.05 17.50 10.25
C THR A 83 0.88 18.42 10.58
N ALA A 84 0.78 18.83 11.85
CA ALA A 84 -0.31 19.65 12.36
C ALA A 84 -0.42 21.01 11.63
N ALA A 85 -1.66 21.48 11.50
CA ALA A 85 -1.96 22.86 11.11
C ALA A 85 -1.75 23.83 12.30
N THR A 86 -1.68 25.11 11.99
CA THR A 86 -1.58 26.21 12.95
C THR A 86 -2.70 27.21 12.71
N ASP A 87 -3.11 27.88 13.77
CA ASP A 87 -4.20 28.84 13.78
C ASP A 87 -3.95 29.86 14.91
N ASP A 88 -4.51 31.07 14.84
CA ASP A 88 -4.29 32.12 15.84
C ASP A 88 -5.08 31.90 17.13
N VAL A 89 -6.19 31.15 17.10
CA VAL A 89 -6.93 30.73 18.30
C VAL A 89 -6.73 29.24 18.60
N GLY A 90 -6.66 28.40 17.58
CA GLY A 90 -6.23 27.01 17.70
C GLY A 90 -7.06 26.02 16.88
N VAL A 91 -6.37 24.97 16.42
CA VAL A 91 -7.01 23.86 15.69
C VAL A 91 -7.65 22.90 16.67
N THR A 92 -8.94 22.60 16.47
CA THR A 92 -9.71 21.70 17.33
C THR A 92 -9.91 20.32 16.73
N ALA A 93 -9.93 20.20 15.40
CA ALA A 93 -10.19 18.94 14.72
C ALA A 93 -9.59 18.86 13.32
N TYR A 94 -9.40 17.64 12.86
CA TYR A 94 -9.05 17.28 11.49
C TYR A 94 -10.12 16.36 10.93
N LYS A 95 -10.65 16.69 9.75
CA LYS A 95 -11.52 15.79 8.99
C LYS A 95 -10.72 15.10 7.90
N ILE A 96 -10.92 13.78 7.79
CA ILE A 96 -10.22 12.91 6.86
C ILE A 96 -11.20 12.50 5.78
N PHE A 97 -10.80 12.67 4.53
CA PHE A 97 -11.60 12.33 3.36
C PHE A 97 -10.91 11.22 2.57
N ARG A 98 -11.68 10.19 2.20
CA ARG A 98 -11.31 9.15 1.25
C ARG A 98 -12.01 9.43 -0.07
N GLY A 99 -11.26 9.92 -1.05
CA GLY A 99 -11.85 10.57 -2.23
C GLY A 99 -12.70 11.77 -1.79
N ALA A 100 -13.98 11.78 -2.16
CA ALA A 100 -14.91 12.84 -1.76
C ALA A 100 -15.63 12.58 -0.42
N SER A 101 -15.53 11.37 0.14
CA SER A 101 -16.30 10.98 1.33
C SER A 101 -15.49 11.19 2.61
N GLN A 102 -16.06 11.86 3.60
CA GLN A 102 -15.46 11.94 4.93
C GLN A 102 -15.51 10.56 5.60
N VAL A 103 -14.37 10.06 6.05
CA VAL A 103 -14.23 8.76 6.71
C VAL A 103 -13.92 8.88 8.20
N GLY A 104 -13.55 10.07 8.68
CA GLY A 104 -13.27 10.28 10.08
C GLY A 104 -13.08 11.74 10.48
N THR A 105 -13.11 11.97 11.78
CA THR A 105 -12.71 13.22 12.44
C THR A 105 -11.87 12.86 13.65
N VAL A 106 -10.71 13.50 13.82
CA VAL A 106 -9.83 13.30 14.98
C VAL A 106 -9.28 14.64 15.48
N THR A 107 -8.82 14.69 16.72
CA THR A 107 -8.14 15.86 17.29
C THR A 107 -6.61 15.78 17.15
N GLY A 108 -6.07 14.56 17.01
CA GLY A 108 -4.64 14.31 16.78
C GLY A 108 -4.25 14.35 15.30
N THR A 109 -3.01 13.98 15.01
CA THR A 109 -2.43 14.00 13.64
C THR A 109 -2.29 12.61 13.02
N THR A 110 -3.10 11.66 13.47
CA THR A 110 -3.07 10.27 13.01
C THR A 110 -4.49 9.73 12.87
N PHE A 111 -4.73 8.89 11.87
CA PHE A 111 -6.00 8.21 11.68
C PHE A 111 -5.77 6.85 11.01
N THR A 112 -6.51 5.82 11.40
CA THR A 112 -6.51 4.52 10.71
C THR A 112 -7.87 4.31 10.07
N ASP A 113 -7.90 4.27 8.74
CA ASP A 113 -9.09 3.88 7.99
C ASP A 113 -9.19 2.35 7.94
N THR A 114 -10.38 1.80 8.15
CA THR A 114 -10.63 0.36 8.32
C THR A 114 -11.80 -0.11 7.46
N GLY A 115 -11.94 -1.44 7.29
CA GLY A 115 -13.02 -2.02 6.47
C GLY A 115 -12.83 -1.83 4.97
N LEU A 116 -11.58 -1.67 4.54
CA LEU A 116 -11.19 -1.53 3.15
C LEU A 116 -11.20 -2.89 2.44
N ALA A 117 -11.37 -2.87 1.12
CA ALA A 117 -11.19 -4.05 0.28
C ALA A 117 -9.69 -4.32 0.09
N ALA A 118 -9.28 -5.59 0.06
CA ALA A 118 -7.90 -5.98 -0.18
C ALA A 118 -7.43 -5.57 -1.59
N GLY A 119 -6.13 -5.29 -1.74
CA GLY A 119 -5.51 -4.92 -3.02
C GLY A 119 -6.10 -3.68 -3.71
N SER A 120 -6.81 -2.82 -2.96
CA SER A 120 -7.57 -1.70 -3.51
C SER A 120 -6.87 -0.37 -3.24
N LYS A 121 -6.80 0.50 -4.27
CA LYS A 121 -6.22 1.85 -4.17
C LYS A 121 -7.21 2.81 -3.51
N TYR A 122 -6.70 3.59 -2.57
CA TYR A 122 -7.43 4.66 -1.90
C TYR A 122 -6.63 5.97 -1.95
N SER A 123 -7.36 7.09 -1.96
CA SER A 123 -6.81 8.44 -1.98
C SER A 123 -7.35 9.24 -0.81
N TYR A 124 -6.49 9.99 -0.13
CA TYR A 124 -6.82 10.71 1.09
C TYR A 124 -6.41 12.17 1.06
N THR A 125 -7.25 13.00 1.66
CA THR A 125 -6.93 14.40 1.99
C THR A 125 -7.37 14.70 3.42
N VAL A 126 -6.67 15.61 4.10
CA VAL A 126 -7.01 16.05 5.46
C VAL A 126 -7.22 17.55 5.48
N VAL A 127 -8.20 17.99 6.29
CA VAL A 127 -8.59 19.39 6.46
C VAL A 127 -8.65 19.70 7.96
N ALA A 128 -8.10 20.83 8.38
CA ALA A 128 -8.16 21.33 9.75
C ALA A 128 -9.37 22.25 9.97
N TYR A 129 -9.89 22.22 11.21
CA TYR A 129 -10.97 23.08 11.69
C TYR A 129 -10.60 23.69 13.03
N ASP A 130 -10.99 24.94 13.25
CA ASP A 130 -10.86 25.65 14.53
C ASP A 130 -12.13 25.46 15.42
N ALA A 131 -12.21 26.20 16.52
CA ALA A 131 -13.36 26.16 17.43
C ALA A 131 -14.60 26.90 16.90
N PHE A 132 -14.44 27.78 15.91
CA PHE A 132 -15.48 28.63 15.35
C PHE A 132 -16.04 28.08 14.02
N GLY A 133 -15.49 26.98 13.54
CA GLY A 133 -15.91 26.29 12.32
C GLY A 133 -15.19 26.75 11.05
N ASN A 134 -14.17 27.61 11.16
CA ASN A 134 -13.35 27.97 10.01
C ASN A 134 -12.54 26.75 9.56
N GLN A 135 -12.38 26.64 8.24
CA GLN A 135 -11.82 25.46 7.59
C GLN A 135 -10.55 25.82 6.81
N SER A 136 -9.51 25.02 6.97
CA SER A 136 -8.29 25.15 6.16
C SER A 136 -8.49 24.70 4.71
N PRO A 137 -7.58 25.06 3.79
CA PRO A 137 -7.36 24.28 2.58
C PRO A 137 -6.98 22.84 2.94
N ALA A 138 -7.25 21.90 2.03
CA ALA A 138 -6.88 20.50 2.19
C ALA A 138 -5.36 20.29 2.00
N THR A 139 -4.84 19.20 2.58
CA THR A 139 -3.50 18.69 2.24
C THR A 139 -3.39 18.38 0.74
N ALA A 140 -2.16 18.23 0.24
CA ALA A 140 -1.93 17.43 -0.96
C ALA A 140 -2.51 16.01 -0.78
N THR A 141 -2.97 15.40 -1.88
CA THR A 141 -3.53 14.04 -1.86
C THR A 141 -2.44 13.02 -1.60
N ALA A 142 -2.65 12.14 -0.62
CA ALA A 142 -1.84 10.94 -0.43
C ALA A 142 -2.61 9.71 -0.92
N THR A 143 -1.92 8.72 -1.50
CA THR A 143 -2.56 7.47 -1.94
C THR A 143 -1.87 6.26 -1.35
N ALA A 144 -2.63 5.21 -1.08
CA ALA A 144 -2.10 3.91 -0.65
C ALA A 144 -2.97 2.77 -1.20
N VAL A 145 -2.39 1.58 -1.31
CA VAL A 145 -3.06 0.35 -1.72
C VAL A 145 -3.03 -0.60 -0.54
N THR A 146 -4.19 -1.10 -0.11
CA THR A 146 -4.25 -2.13 0.94
C THR A 146 -3.45 -3.36 0.58
N GLU A 147 -2.99 -4.10 1.58
CA GLU A 147 -2.36 -5.39 1.34
C GLU A 147 -3.35 -6.35 0.65
N PHE A 148 -2.82 -7.39 0.03
CA PHE A 148 -3.63 -8.40 -0.66
C PHE A 148 -4.05 -9.46 0.35
N GLY A 149 -5.25 -10.02 0.18
CA GLY A 149 -5.74 -11.08 1.04
C GLY A 149 -4.80 -12.29 0.99
N THR A 150 -4.52 -12.90 2.15
CA THR A 150 -3.83 -14.19 2.19
C THR A 150 -4.64 -15.21 1.38
N ALA A 151 -4.01 -15.88 0.41
CA ALA A 151 -4.67 -16.97 -0.28
C ALA A 151 -5.17 -18.03 0.72
N THR A 152 -6.43 -18.46 0.57
CA THR A 152 -7.04 -19.54 1.37
C THR A 152 -6.55 -20.93 0.97
N SER A 153 -5.65 -21.02 -0.02
CA SER A 153 -5.14 -22.25 -0.60
C SER A 153 -3.61 -22.19 -0.73
N LYS A 154 -2.90 -23.12 -0.10
CA LYS A 154 -1.43 -23.21 -0.01
C LYS A 154 -0.72 -23.58 -1.32
N LEU A 155 -0.74 -22.67 -2.28
CA LEU A 155 0.36 -22.49 -3.23
C LEU A 155 0.62 -20.99 -3.35
N VAL A 156 1.29 -20.39 -2.36
CA VAL A 156 1.82 -19.02 -2.47
C VAL A 156 3.32 -19.07 -2.28
N GLY A 157 4.05 -18.69 -3.32
CA GLY A 157 5.50 -18.62 -3.30
C GLY A 157 6.17 -18.81 -4.65
N SER A 158 7.50 -18.82 -4.62
CA SER A 158 8.35 -19.00 -5.80
C SER A 158 9.18 -20.27 -5.68
N TRP A 159 9.25 -21.01 -6.78
CA TRP A 159 10.03 -22.23 -6.93
C TRP A 159 10.95 -22.10 -8.13
N TYR A 160 12.17 -22.60 -7.97
CA TYR A 160 13.17 -22.68 -9.02
C TYR A 160 13.53 -24.13 -9.25
N VAL A 161 13.48 -24.54 -10.51
CA VAL A 161 13.96 -25.84 -10.96
C VAL A 161 15.29 -25.62 -11.66
N ALA A 162 16.38 -25.97 -10.98
CA ALA A 162 17.64 -26.24 -11.65
C ALA A 162 17.57 -27.67 -12.18
N TYR A 163 17.45 -27.84 -13.50
CA TYR A 163 17.56 -29.12 -14.21
C TYR A 163 16.67 -30.26 -13.65
N PRO A 164 15.46 -30.48 -14.19
CA PRO A 164 14.56 -31.52 -13.67
C PRO A 164 15.19 -32.92 -13.82
N ASN A 165 15.73 -33.46 -12.73
CA ASN A 165 16.16 -34.84 -12.50
C ASN A 165 16.94 -35.54 -13.66
N GLY A 166 18.27 -35.39 -13.66
CA GLY A 166 19.19 -36.52 -13.93
C GLY A 166 19.06 -37.30 -15.24
N GLY A 167 18.52 -36.73 -16.33
CA GLY A 167 18.47 -37.47 -17.59
C GLY A 167 18.02 -36.73 -18.86
N GLN A 168 17.24 -35.65 -18.78
CA GLN A 168 16.92 -34.85 -19.96
C GLN A 168 17.00 -33.37 -19.60
N ALA A 169 18.04 -32.72 -20.11
CA ALA A 169 18.27 -31.28 -19.95
C ALA A 169 17.09 -30.52 -20.56
N LYS A 170 16.23 -29.99 -19.71
CA LYS A 170 15.33 -28.88 -20.03
C LYS A 170 15.86 -27.73 -19.18
N GLY A 171 16.04 -26.56 -19.77
CA GLY A 171 16.65 -25.43 -19.07
C GLY A 171 15.81 -24.98 -17.86
N PRO A 172 16.36 -24.08 -17.04
CA PRO A 172 15.81 -23.82 -15.72
C PRO A 172 14.39 -23.22 -15.79
N ILE A 173 13.59 -23.49 -14.75
CA ILE A 173 12.18 -23.04 -14.67
C ILE A 173 11.99 -22.23 -13.39
N VAL A 174 11.27 -21.12 -13.48
CA VAL A 174 10.73 -20.39 -12.33
C VAL A 174 9.22 -20.45 -12.36
N ILE A 175 8.61 -20.85 -11.24
CA ILE A 175 7.17 -20.80 -11.06
C ILE A 175 6.85 -19.96 -9.84
N ASN A 176 6.04 -18.93 -10.04
CA ASN A 176 5.52 -18.05 -9.01
C ASN A 176 4.03 -18.30 -8.88
N PHE A 177 3.58 -18.60 -7.68
CA PHE A 177 2.16 -18.56 -7.33
C PHE A 177 1.93 -17.39 -6.41
N VAL A 178 1.21 -16.37 -6.89
CA VAL A 178 0.94 -15.12 -6.17
C VAL A 178 -0.41 -15.18 -5.46
N ASP A 179 -0.62 -14.26 -4.51
CA ASP A 179 -1.93 -14.07 -3.88
C ASP A 179 -3.03 -13.83 -4.94
N GLY A 180 -4.27 -14.17 -4.60
CA GLY A 180 -5.39 -14.06 -5.54
C GLY A 180 -5.51 -15.21 -6.54
N GLN A 181 -4.86 -16.35 -6.27
CA GLN A 181 -4.95 -17.58 -7.06
C GLN A 181 -4.41 -17.42 -8.50
N ARG A 182 -3.27 -16.76 -8.65
CA ARG A 182 -2.61 -16.60 -9.96
C ARG A 182 -1.22 -17.15 -9.98
N PHE A 183 -0.79 -17.57 -11.16
CA PHE A 183 0.55 -18.08 -11.36
C PHE A 183 1.23 -17.43 -12.55
N MET A 184 2.55 -17.47 -12.51
CA MET A 184 3.45 -17.20 -13.62
C MET A 184 4.47 -18.31 -13.65
N MET A 185 4.66 -18.91 -14.81
CA MET A 185 5.72 -19.87 -15.07
C MET A 185 6.57 -19.31 -16.19
N ALA A 186 7.88 -19.33 -15.99
CA ALA A 186 8.85 -19.03 -17.02
C ALA A 186 9.79 -20.21 -17.14
N HIS A 187 10.14 -20.56 -18.37
CA HIS A 187 11.11 -21.60 -18.63
C HIS A 187 12.12 -21.10 -19.66
N ASP A 188 13.36 -21.39 -19.38
CA ASP A 188 14.44 -21.23 -20.34
C ASP A 188 14.56 -22.55 -21.10
N GLY A 189 14.07 -22.58 -22.34
CA GLY A 189 14.08 -23.77 -23.19
C GLY A 189 15.51 -24.19 -23.56
N ASP A 190 15.78 -25.50 -23.66
CA ASP A 190 17.09 -25.98 -24.11
C ASP A 190 17.09 -26.25 -25.62
N VAL A 191 17.66 -25.33 -26.40
CA VAL A 191 17.87 -25.46 -27.85
C VAL A 191 18.78 -26.63 -28.24
N GLN A 192 19.60 -27.18 -27.33
CA GLN A 192 20.47 -28.33 -27.60
C GLN A 192 19.78 -29.68 -27.38
N ALA A 193 18.90 -29.81 -26.39
CA ALA A 193 18.21 -31.06 -26.07
C ALA A 193 16.85 -31.22 -26.78
N ASP A 194 16.17 -30.12 -27.08
CA ASP A 194 15.02 -30.08 -27.97
C ASP A 194 15.15 -28.88 -28.93
N PRO A 195 15.65 -29.10 -30.15
CA PRO A 195 15.79 -28.04 -31.15
C PRO A 195 14.46 -27.37 -31.55
N SER A 196 13.32 -27.97 -31.20
CA SER A 196 11.99 -27.39 -31.41
C SER A 196 11.42 -26.67 -30.19
N GLY A 197 12.06 -26.84 -29.02
CA GLY A 197 11.70 -26.22 -27.77
C GLY A 197 12.17 -24.78 -27.70
N THR A 198 11.22 -23.85 -27.65
CA THR A 198 11.53 -22.43 -27.50
C THR A 198 11.35 -22.00 -26.03
N PRO A 199 12.19 -21.10 -25.51
CA PRO A 199 11.93 -20.44 -24.24
C PRO A 199 10.59 -19.70 -24.27
N GLY A 200 9.97 -19.54 -23.11
CA GLY A 200 8.59 -19.09 -23.06
C GLY A 200 8.07 -18.94 -21.63
N MET A 201 6.88 -18.37 -21.55
CA MET A 201 6.21 -18.10 -20.31
C MET A 201 4.72 -18.35 -20.41
N GLU A 202 4.17 -18.82 -19.31
CA GLU A 202 2.76 -18.99 -19.11
C GLU A 202 2.30 -18.18 -17.89
N SER A 203 1.09 -17.63 -17.96
CA SER A 203 0.45 -17.04 -16.79
C SER A 203 -1.05 -17.25 -16.81
N GLY A 204 -1.65 -17.24 -15.63
CA GLY A 204 -3.06 -17.49 -15.50
C GLY A 204 -3.55 -17.57 -14.07
N THR A 205 -4.70 -18.19 -13.90
CA THR A 205 -5.29 -18.47 -12.59
C THR A 205 -5.12 -19.94 -12.24
N TYR A 206 -5.09 -20.28 -10.96
CA TYR A 206 -5.10 -21.67 -10.52
C TYR A 206 -6.18 -21.91 -9.46
N THR A 207 -6.55 -23.18 -9.27
CA THR A 207 -7.27 -23.65 -8.09
C THR A 207 -6.44 -24.71 -7.40
N TRP A 208 -6.53 -24.74 -6.07
CA TRP A 208 -5.78 -25.68 -5.24
C TRP A 208 -6.65 -26.21 -4.12
N ASN A 209 -6.80 -27.54 -4.07
CA ASN A 209 -7.43 -28.24 -2.98
C ASN A 209 -6.34 -28.81 -2.06
N GLU A 210 -6.19 -28.21 -0.87
CA GLU A 210 -5.18 -28.64 0.10
C GLU A 210 -5.37 -30.07 0.60
N THR A 211 -6.61 -30.55 0.64
CA THR A 211 -6.94 -31.87 1.17
C THR A 211 -6.63 -32.97 0.16
N THR A 212 -6.89 -32.73 -1.12
CA THR A 212 -6.74 -33.75 -2.17
C THR A 212 -5.49 -33.57 -3.02
N GLY A 213 -4.83 -32.40 -2.94
CA GLY A 213 -3.77 -32.01 -3.86
C GLY A 213 -4.26 -31.74 -5.28
N ALA A 214 -5.57 -31.61 -5.48
CA ALA A 214 -6.10 -31.30 -6.80
C ALA A 214 -5.69 -29.88 -7.19
N PHE A 215 -4.99 -29.80 -8.32
CA PHE A 215 -4.57 -28.57 -8.95
C PHE A 215 -5.25 -28.45 -10.32
N ALA A 216 -5.70 -27.25 -10.65
CA ALA A 216 -6.06 -26.91 -12.02
C ALA A 216 -5.57 -25.51 -12.34
N ALA A 217 -4.80 -25.37 -13.42
CA ALA A 217 -4.43 -24.09 -13.99
C ALA A 217 -5.35 -23.74 -15.15
N THR A 218 -5.75 -22.48 -15.23
CA THR A 218 -6.32 -21.87 -16.42
C THR A 218 -5.30 -20.90 -16.96
N VAL A 219 -4.58 -21.30 -18.01
CA VAL A 219 -3.59 -20.47 -18.70
C VAL A 219 -4.34 -19.41 -19.51
N THR A 220 -3.97 -18.14 -19.31
CA THR A 220 -4.55 -16.99 -20.01
C THR A 220 -3.57 -16.31 -20.96
N ALA A 221 -2.27 -16.54 -20.75
CA ALA A 221 -1.23 -16.16 -21.68
C ALA A 221 -0.18 -17.27 -21.75
N ASP A 222 0.26 -17.56 -22.97
CA ASP A 222 1.25 -18.56 -23.33
C ASP A 222 2.04 -17.95 -24.50
N THR A 223 3.31 -17.65 -24.29
CA THR A 223 4.08 -16.78 -25.20
C THR A 223 4.67 -17.53 -26.39
N ASN A 224 4.91 -18.82 -26.24
CA ASN A 224 5.55 -19.66 -27.24
C ASN A 224 4.65 -20.82 -27.72
N GLY A 225 3.53 -21.07 -27.04
CA GLY A 225 2.58 -22.14 -27.38
C GLY A 225 3.21 -23.53 -27.26
N GLN A 226 4.21 -23.66 -26.39
CA GLN A 226 4.99 -24.88 -26.23
C GLN A 226 5.42 -25.08 -24.78
N TRP A 227 5.07 -26.25 -24.24
CA TRP A 227 5.44 -26.73 -22.91
C TRP A 227 4.83 -25.91 -21.76
N GLY A 228 4.65 -26.56 -20.61
CA GLY A 228 4.07 -25.93 -19.42
C GLY A 228 2.66 -26.45 -19.13
N PHE A 229 1.92 -25.71 -18.30
CA PHE A 229 0.61 -26.12 -17.83
C PHE A 229 -0.45 -26.18 -18.94
N SER A 230 -0.29 -25.45 -20.05
CA SER A 230 -1.23 -25.50 -21.19
C SER A 230 -1.15 -26.84 -21.95
N ASP A 231 0.04 -27.43 -22.03
CA ASP A 231 0.34 -28.58 -22.90
C ASP A 231 0.52 -29.91 -22.15
N SER A 232 0.61 -29.89 -20.82
CA SER A 232 0.96 -31.07 -20.02
C SER A 232 -0.19 -32.02 -19.68
N GLY A 233 -1.42 -31.75 -20.17
CA GLY A 233 -2.62 -32.45 -19.71
C GLY A 233 -2.91 -32.18 -18.21
N PRO A 234 -3.79 -32.96 -17.55
CA PRO A 234 -4.07 -32.76 -16.13
C PRO A 234 -2.82 -33.04 -15.28
N LEU A 235 -2.33 -32.00 -14.61
CA LEU A 235 -1.22 -32.08 -13.66
C LEU A 235 -1.73 -32.22 -12.24
N THR A 236 -1.10 -33.10 -11.46
CA THR A 236 -1.24 -33.11 -10.00
C THR A 236 -0.03 -32.40 -9.40
N LEU A 237 -0.24 -31.22 -8.85
CA LEU A 237 0.79 -30.58 -8.04
C LEU A 237 0.62 -31.02 -6.58
N ALA A 238 1.71 -31.06 -5.82
CA ALA A 238 1.68 -31.31 -4.39
C ALA A 238 2.86 -30.66 -3.71
N LEU A 239 2.69 -30.26 -2.45
CA LEU A 239 3.82 -29.88 -1.61
C LEU A 239 4.27 -31.08 -0.78
N SER A 240 5.57 -31.19 -0.55
CA SER A 240 6.09 -32.00 0.55
C SER A 240 5.51 -31.52 1.88
N THR A 241 5.52 -32.38 2.90
CA THR A 241 4.94 -32.09 4.22
C THR A 241 5.58 -30.90 4.93
N ASP A 242 6.81 -30.53 4.55
CA ASP A 242 7.54 -29.36 5.03
C ASP A 242 7.35 -28.11 4.14
N ASN A 243 6.51 -28.20 3.09
CA ASN A 243 6.23 -27.19 2.08
C ASN A 243 7.46 -26.71 1.26
N ASN A 244 8.58 -27.44 1.30
CA ASN A 244 9.82 -27.02 0.63
C ASN A 244 9.99 -27.59 -0.77
N THR A 245 9.31 -28.68 -1.11
CA THR A 245 9.43 -29.34 -2.42
C THR A 245 8.10 -29.32 -3.12
N LEU A 246 8.05 -28.65 -4.27
CA LEU A 246 6.96 -28.81 -5.21
C LEU A 246 7.13 -30.14 -5.92
N LYS A 247 6.07 -30.92 -5.93
CA LYS A 247 5.96 -32.17 -6.67
C LYS A 247 4.98 -31.98 -7.82
N VAL A 248 5.30 -32.57 -8.96
CA VAL A 248 4.44 -32.64 -10.15
C VAL A 248 4.26 -34.10 -10.51
N ASN A 249 3.00 -34.56 -10.58
CA ASN A 249 2.65 -35.95 -10.85
C ASN A 249 3.35 -36.95 -9.91
N GLY A 250 3.46 -36.57 -8.64
CA GLY A 250 4.10 -37.35 -7.58
C GLY A 250 5.63 -37.32 -7.57
N GLN A 251 6.27 -36.74 -8.59
CA GLN A 251 7.72 -36.60 -8.68
C GLN A 251 8.19 -35.30 -8.06
N ASN A 252 9.34 -35.31 -7.38
CA ASN A 252 9.98 -34.08 -6.92
C ASN A 252 10.34 -33.22 -8.14
N PHE A 253 9.78 -32.02 -8.20
CA PHE A 253 9.87 -31.14 -9.36
C PHE A 253 10.77 -29.94 -9.08
N ALA A 254 10.52 -29.22 -7.99
CA ALA A 254 11.24 -27.99 -7.66
C ALA A 254 11.45 -27.85 -6.14
N THR A 255 12.51 -27.15 -5.76
CA THR A 255 12.67 -26.70 -4.37
C THR A 255 12.20 -25.25 -4.26
N ARG A 256 11.56 -24.94 -3.14
CA ARG A 256 11.07 -23.60 -2.82
C ARG A 256 12.27 -22.67 -2.63
N VAL A 257 12.25 -21.53 -3.31
CA VAL A 257 13.29 -20.50 -3.16
C VAL A 257 12.97 -19.58 -1.99
N LEU A 258 11.69 -19.49 -1.60
CA LEU A 258 11.25 -18.73 -0.44
C LEU A 258 11.56 -19.45 0.89
N PRO A 259 12.19 -18.77 1.86
CA PRO A 259 12.24 -19.23 3.25
C PRO A 259 10.81 -19.30 3.81
N SER A 260 10.54 -20.33 4.60
CA SER A 260 9.20 -20.68 5.05
C SER A 260 8.49 -19.61 5.91
N GLY A 261 7.17 -19.52 5.73
CA GLY A 261 6.21 -19.14 6.76
C GLY A 261 5.86 -17.65 6.91
N THR A 262 6.82 -16.74 6.79
CA THR A 262 6.59 -15.30 7.06
C THR A 262 6.81 -14.40 5.86
N ASN A 263 7.30 -14.95 4.74
CA ASN A 263 7.74 -14.15 3.60
C ASN A 263 6.64 -14.07 2.54
N ALA A 264 5.86 -12.99 2.58
CA ALA A 264 4.82 -12.72 1.60
C ALA A 264 5.44 -12.38 0.24
N LEU A 265 4.83 -12.87 -0.84
CA LEU A 265 5.11 -12.30 -2.16
C LEU A 265 4.59 -10.87 -2.17
N VAL A 266 5.46 -9.91 -2.46
CA VAL A 266 5.11 -8.49 -2.52
C VAL A 266 4.36 -8.20 -3.83
N GLY A 267 4.72 -8.89 -4.91
CA GLY A 267 4.00 -8.84 -6.17
C GLY A 267 4.69 -9.61 -7.28
N GLY A 268 3.90 -9.99 -8.29
CA GLY A 268 4.39 -10.48 -9.58
C GLY A 268 3.96 -9.53 -10.69
N TRP A 269 4.81 -9.26 -11.67
CA TRP A 269 4.50 -8.46 -12.84
C TRP A 269 4.88 -9.21 -14.11
N TYR A 270 4.02 -9.09 -15.11
CA TYR A 270 4.15 -9.73 -16.40
C TYR A 270 4.03 -8.70 -17.53
N ARG A 271 4.93 -8.81 -18.51
CA ARG A 271 4.84 -8.11 -19.79
C ARG A 271 4.79 -9.16 -20.89
N PRO A 272 3.69 -9.28 -21.65
CA PRO A 272 3.72 -9.93 -22.95
C PRO A 272 4.24 -8.94 -23.99
N GLY A 273 5.03 -9.36 -24.98
CA GLY A 273 5.43 -8.44 -26.04
C GLY A 273 6.14 -9.05 -27.24
N PRO A 274 6.02 -8.40 -28.43
CA PRO A 274 6.88 -8.71 -29.57
C PRO A 274 8.30 -8.25 -29.23
N GLY A 275 9.21 -9.22 -29.07
CA GLY A 275 10.55 -9.03 -28.53
C GLY A 275 10.66 -9.46 -27.06
N GLY A 276 10.23 -10.66 -26.71
CA GLY A 276 10.43 -11.16 -25.35
C GLY A 276 9.43 -10.62 -24.33
N SER A 277 8.84 -11.56 -23.63
CA SER A 277 8.02 -11.37 -22.47
C SER A 277 8.90 -11.39 -21.22
N ILE A 278 8.43 -10.76 -20.14
CA ILE A 278 9.15 -10.71 -18.86
C ILE A 278 8.22 -11.04 -17.70
N ALA A 279 8.74 -11.81 -16.75
CA ALA A 279 8.14 -12.11 -15.46
C ALA A 279 9.08 -11.64 -14.35
N ILE A 280 8.60 -10.82 -13.42
CA ILE A 280 9.37 -10.45 -12.23
C ILE A 280 8.53 -10.63 -10.98
N THR A 281 9.14 -11.17 -9.94
CA THR A 281 8.53 -11.40 -8.64
C THR A 281 9.39 -10.77 -7.55
N LEU A 282 8.75 -9.97 -6.68
CA LEU A 282 9.36 -9.37 -5.50
C LEU A 282 8.88 -10.10 -4.25
N ILE A 283 9.81 -10.35 -3.33
CA ILE A 283 9.63 -11.19 -2.14
C ILE A 283 9.94 -10.33 -0.90
N ASN A 284 9.14 -10.44 0.18
CA ASN A 284 9.19 -9.48 1.29
C ASN A 284 10.53 -9.42 2.07
N ASP A 285 11.44 -10.35 1.82
CA ASP A 285 12.76 -10.42 2.43
C ASP A 285 13.84 -9.74 1.59
N THR A 286 13.43 -8.80 0.73
CA THR A 286 14.29 -8.08 -0.21
C THR A 286 14.83 -8.96 -1.34
N THR A 287 14.23 -10.10 -1.65
CA THR A 287 14.66 -10.96 -2.78
C THR A 287 13.81 -10.72 -4.02
N PHE A 288 14.40 -10.77 -5.20
CA PHE A 288 13.65 -10.80 -6.46
C PHE A 288 14.04 -11.99 -7.32
N MET A 289 13.13 -12.38 -8.19
CA MET A 289 13.37 -13.29 -9.31
C MET A 289 12.82 -12.66 -10.57
N LEU A 290 13.59 -12.68 -11.65
CA LEU A 290 13.21 -12.21 -12.97
C LEU A 290 13.45 -13.32 -13.97
N ALA A 291 12.54 -13.46 -14.93
CA ALA A 291 12.70 -14.33 -16.08
C ALA A 291 12.26 -13.59 -17.33
N HIS A 292 12.92 -13.87 -18.45
CA HIS A 292 12.59 -13.29 -19.73
C HIS A 292 12.83 -14.31 -20.85
N ASP A 293 11.96 -14.32 -21.86
CA ASP A 293 12.05 -15.24 -23.02
C ASP A 293 12.62 -14.56 -24.28
N GLY A 294 13.34 -13.46 -24.11
CA GLY A 294 14.05 -12.71 -25.16
C GLY A 294 14.16 -11.21 -24.82
N THR A 295 14.64 -10.41 -25.77
CA THR A 295 14.71 -8.93 -25.62
C THR A 295 13.76 -8.20 -26.57
N PRO A 296 13.26 -6.99 -26.19
CA PRO A 296 12.35 -6.17 -27.02
C PRO A 296 12.86 -5.86 -28.42
N ASP A 297 14.17 -5.95 -28.64
CA ASP A 297 14.87 -5.72 -29.90
C ASP A 297 15.25 -7.02 -30.65
N GLY A 298 14.93 -8.20 -30.11
CA GLY A 298 15.10 -9.51 -30.76
C GLY A 298 16.53 -10.06 -30.79
N GLY A 299 17.44 -9.51 -29.99
CA GLY A 299 18.88 -9.84 -30.00
C GLY A 299 19.43 -10.60 -28.80
N GLY A 300 18.76 -10.58 -27.64
CA GLY A 300 19.28 -11.21 -26.42
C GLY A 300 18.71 -12.60 -26.16
N TRP A 301 19.53 -13.45 -25.55
CA TRP A 301 19.15 -14.81 -25.19
C TRP A 301 18.13 -14.78 -24.04
N PRO A 302 17.16 -15.70 -24.02
CA PRO A 302 16.32 -15.94 -22.86
C PRO A 302 17.14 -16.24 -21.61
N GLY A 303 16.59 -15.92 -20.44
CA GLY A 303 17.30 -16.17 -19.19
C GLY A 303 16.55 -15.72 -17.95
N MET A 304 17.22 -15.94 -16.83
CA MET A 304 16.69 -15.71 -15.51
C MET A 304 17.72 -15.06 -14.62
N GLU A 305 17.24 -14.13 -13.82
CA GLU A 305 18.04 -13.40 -12.85
C GLU A 305 17.41 -13.50 -11.46
N SER A 306 18.23 -13.50 -10.43
CA SER A 306 17.74 -13.35 -9.06
C SER A 306 18.79 -12.70 -8.17
N GLY A 307 18.32 -12.07 -7.11
CA GLY A 307 19.18 -11.39 -6.16
C GLY A 307 18.37 -10.58 -5.18
N THR A 308 18.93 -9.48 -4.68
CA THR A 308 18.25 -8.64 -3.71
C THR A 308 17.70 -7.35 -4.31
N TYR A 309 16.75 -6.71 -3.66
CA TYR A 309 16.21 -5.41 -4.03
C TYR A 309 15.96 -4.52 -2.82
N THR A 310 16.04 -3.21 -3.02
CA THR A 310 15.58 -2.22 -2.03
C THR A 310 14.39 -1.45 -2.60
N TRP A 311 13.48 -1.01 -1.73
CA TRP A 311 12.30 -0.24 -2.11
C TRP A 311 12.32 1.13 -1.44
N ASN A 312 12.25 2.20 -2.23
CA ASN A 312 12.03 3.55 -1.72
C ASN A 312 10.55 3.91 -1.86
N PRO A 313 9.78 3.92 -0.76
CA PRO A 313 8.34 4.22 -0.80
C PRO A 313 8.03 5.68 -1.14
N ALA A 314 8.98 6.61 -0.97
CA ALA A 314 8.76 8.02 -1.29
C ALA A 314 8.89 8.30 -2.80
N THR A 315 9.78 7.58 -3.48
CA THR A 315 10.02 7.74 -4.92
C THR A 315 9.40 6.63 -5.76
N HIS A 316 8.82 5.62 -5.11
CA HIS A 316 8.34 4.38 -5.72
C HIS A 316 9.42 3.67 -6.56
N VAL A 317 10.68 3.68 -6.12
CA VAL A 317 11.81 3.08 -6.87
C VAL A 317 12.27 1.78 -6.22
N ILE A 318 12.40 0.75 -7.05
CA ILE A 318 13.07 -0.53 -6.75
C ILE A 318 14.48 -0.46 -7.32
N THR A 319 15.48 -0.73 -6.47
CA THR A 319 16.86 -0.92 -6.90
C THR A 319 17.25 -2.37 -6.68
N THR A 320 17.59 -3.09 -7.73
CA THR A 320 17.96 -4.51 -7.73
C THR A 320 19.47 -4.70 -7.71
N ASN A 321 19.90 -5.82 -7.14
CA ASN A 321 21.26 -6.31 -7.15
C ASN A 321 21.21 -7.81 -7.52
N ALA A 322 21.36 -8.11 -8.81
CA ALA A 322 21.36 -9.47 -9.31
C ALA A 322 22.62 -10.20 -8.86
N THR A 323 22.45 -11.39 -8.27
CA THR A 323 23.54 -12.29 -7.85
C THR A 323 23.59 -13.57 -8.67
N VAL A 324 22.50 -13.88 -9.37
CA VAL A 324 22.39 -14.97 -10.34
C VAL A 324 21.88 -14.36 -11.64
N ASP A 325 22.49 -14.77 -12.73
CA ASP A 325 22.20 -14.33 -14.09
C ASP A 325 22.58 -15.51 -15.01
N THR A 326 21.59 -16.17 -15.60
CA THR A 326 21.80 -17.46 -16.28
C THR A 326 22.31 -17.33 -17.70
N ASN A 327 22.11 -16.18 -18.35
CA ASN A 327 22.49 -15.94 -19.74
C ASN A 327 23.56 -14.83 -19.89
N GLY A 328 23.79 -14.03 -18.84
CA GLY A 328 24.76 -12.93 -18.86
C GLY A 328 24.36 -11.79 -19.80
N ASP A 329 23.07 -11.72 -20.14
CA ASP A 329 22.51 -10.86 -21.17
C ASP A 329 21.63 -9.77 -20.54
N TRP A 330 20.70 -9.21 -21.29
CA TRP A 330 19.84 -8.12 -20.84
C TRP A 330 18.98 -8.49 -19.63
N GLY A 331 18.94 -7.60 -18.64
CA GLY A 331 18.08 -7.72 -17.47
C GLY A 331 18.36 -6.62 -16.45
N VAL A 332 18.16 -6.87 -15.17
CA VAL A 332 18.40 -5.90 -14.10
C VAL A 332 19.86 -5.84 -13.62
N ASN A 333 20.73 -6.68 -14.18
CA ASN A 333 22.17 -6.70 -13.94
C ASN A 333 22.99 -5.84 -14.93
N SER A 334 22.46 -5.55 -16.13
CA SER A 334 23.23 -4.97 -17.25
C SER A 334 23.49 -3.45 -17.19
N GLY A 335 23.63 -2.87 -16.00
CA GLY A 335 23.81 -1.42 -15.76
C GLY A 335 22.59 -0.77 -15.11
N THR A 336 22.76 0.41 -14.48
CA THR A 336 21.83 1.06 -13.53
C THR A 336 20.35 1.03 -13.94
N GLY A 337 19.67 -0.08 -13.65
CA GLY A 337 18.25 -0.26 -13.86
C GLY A 337 17.51 0.00 -12.57
N SER A 338 17.05 1.25 -12.37
CA SER A 338 16.02 1.50 -11.37
C SER A 338 14.67 1.17 -11.98
N ILE A 339 13.97 0.18 -11.44
CA ILE A 339 12.58 -0.09 -11.82
C ILE A 339 11.70 0.74 -10.89
N ALA A 340 10.89 1.65 -11.42
CA ALA A 340 9.88 2.31 -10.61
C ALA A 340 8.58 1.50 -10.62
N VAL A 341 7.76 1.63 -9.58
CA VAL A 341 6.38 1.15 -9.61
C VAL A 341 5.47 2.36 -9.76
N SER A 342 4.43 2.25 -10.58
CA SER A 342 3.40 3.28 -10.70
C SER A 342 2.74 3.58 -9.35
N ASP A 343 2.22 4.80 -9.20
CA ASP A 343 1.57 5.26 -7.96
C ASP A 343 0.34 4.45 -7.55
N ASP A 344 -0.20 3.60 -8.43
CA ASP A 344 -1.28 2.66 -8.13
C ASP A 344 -0.80 1.25 -7.79
N ASN A 345 0.51 1.03 -7.75
CA ASN A 345 1.15 -0.27 -7.54
C ASN A 345 0.68 -1.33 -8.55
N LYS A 346 0.36 -0.93 -9.79
CA LYS A 346 -0.12 -1.83 -10.85
C LYS A 346 0.82 -1.99 -12.02
N THR A 347 1.85 -1.16 -12.14
CA THR A 347 2.72 -1.19 -13.33
C THR A 347 4.16 -0.99 -12.90
N LEU A 348 5.07 -1.82 -13.38
CA LEU A 348 6.50 -1.53 -13.32
C LEU A 348 6.85 -0.59 -14.47
N LEU A 349 7.68 0.39 -14.17
CA LEU A 349 8.20 1.39 -15.06
C LEU A 349 9.71 1.22 -15.15
N VAL A 350 10.27 1.20 -16.36
CA VAL A 350 11.72 1.30 -16.57
C VAL A 350 11.97 2.62 -17.28
N ASP A 351 12.83 3.47 -16.71
CA ASP A 351 13.09 4.83 -17.19
C ASP A 351 11.83 5.67 -17.45
N GLY A 352 10.80 5.49 -16.61
CA GLY A 352 9.53 6.20 -16.71
C GLY A 352 8.55 5.65 -17.76
N VAL A 353 8.89 4.57 -18.46
CA VAL A 353 8.03 3.92 -19.45
C VAL A 353 7.35 2.69 -18.85
N SER A 354 6.03 2.56 -19.05
CA SER A 354 5.27 1.38 -18.65
C SER A 354 5.88 0.12 -19.25
N PHE A 355 6.30 -0.77 -18.36
CA PHE A 355 7.10 -1.92 -18.70
C PHE A 355 6.34 -3.22 -18.48
N ALA A 356 5.82 -3.47 -17.28
CA ALA A 356 5.08 -4.70 -16.98
C ALA A 356 3.85 -4.41 -16.13
N SER A 357 2.77 -5.15 -16.36
CA SER A 357 1.56 -5.03 -15.56
C SER A 357 1.63 -5.99 -14.39
N ARG A 358 1.22 -5.53 -13.21
CA ARG A 358 1.12 -6.39 -12.04
C ARG A 358 0.08 -7.46 -12.34
N ILE A 359 0.30 -8.63 -11.77
CA ILE A 359 -0.70 -9.67 -11.68
C ILE A 359 -1.44 -9.43 -10.36
N PRO A 360 -2.62 -8.78 -10.37
CA PRO A 360 -3.40 -8.47 -9.17
C PRO A 360 -3.79 -9.67 -8.31
#